data_AF-A0A383EG30-F1
#
_entry.id   AF-A0A383EG30-F1
#
_cell.length_a   1.000
_cell.length_b   1.000
_cell.length_c   1.000
_cell.angle_alpha   90.00
_cell.angle_beta   90.00
_cell.angle_gamma   90.00
#
_symmetry.space_group_name_H-M   'P 1'
#
loop_
_entity.id
_entity.type
_entity.pdbx_description
1 polymer ?
#
loop_
_entity_poly.entity_id
_entity_poly.type
_entity_poly.pdbx_seq_one_letter_code
_entity_poly.pdbx_strand_id
1 'polypeptide(L)'
;MGTLSRLRDFTADRDAVPPVPISAEGIDDELDQVITESNAQDVRLDTLDAFTHLPVDATIAATDTHIIVADGTDFDNVAVSGDATLTNAGVLTIASDAVTGAKINFIDDSVATTDTHILVSDGSDFGNVAVSGDA
;
A
#
# COMPACT_ATOMS: atom_id res chain seq x y z
N MET A 1 6.52 -18.10 15.74
CA MET A 1 6.91 -17.31 16.92
C MET A 1 8.17 -17.95 17.49
N GLY A 2 9.35 -17.35 17.25
CA GLY A 2 10.61 -17.90 17.73
C GLY A 2 10.64 -17.85 19.25
N THR A 3 10.83 -19.00 19.89
CA THR A 3 10.93 -19.07 21.35
C THR A 3 12.27 -18.48 21.74
N LEU A 4 12.28 -17.35 22.44
CA LEU A 4 13.46 -16.80 23.08
C LEU A 4 14.08 -17.90 23.94
N SER A 5 15.23 -18.42 23.54
CA SER A 5 15.86 -19.55 24.21
C SER A 5 16.58 -19.02 25.45
N ARG A 6 15.79 -18.79 26.50
CA ARG A 6 16.15 -18.57 27.91
C ARG A 6 17.54 -17.99 28.17
N LEU A 7 17.60 -16.68 28.37
CA LEU A 7 18.66 -16.04 29.17
C LEU A 7 18.86 -16.84 30.47
N ARG A 8 20.10 -17.14 30.85
CA ARG A 8 20.35 -17.77 32.16
C ARG A 8 19.86 -16.84 33.27
N ASP A 9 19.19 -17.40 34.26
CA ASP A 9 18.71 -16.64 35.41
C ASP A 9 19.88 -16.25 36.32
N PHE A 10 20.37 -15.02 36.15
CA PHE A 10 21.47 -14.48 36.94
C PHE A 10 21.15 -14.34 38.44
N THR A 11 19.89 -14.44 38.86
CA THR A 11 19.55 -14.30 40.29
C THR A 11 19.96 -15.52 41.10
N ALA A 12 19.87 -16.72 40.52
CA ALA A 12 20.35 -17.96 41.14
C ALA A 12 21.89 -18.00 41.31
N ASP A 13 22.61 -17.28 40.44
CA ASP A 13 24.07 -17.23 40.38
C ASP A 13 24.66 -16.19 41.37
N ARG A 14 23.90 -15.12 41.66
CA ARG A 14 24.31 -14.01 42.54
C ARG A 14 24.13 -14.27 44.04
N ASP A 15 23.20 -15.14 44.42
CA ASP A 15 22.90 -15.46 45.82
C ASP A 15 23.66 -16.71 46.32
N ALA A 16 24.47 -17.34 45.46
CA ALA A 16 25.33 -18.45 45.84
C ALA A 16 26.48 -17.97 46.73
N VAL A 17 26.61 -18.56 47.91
CA VAL A 17 27.77 -18.37 48.81
C VAL A 17 28.50 -19.72 48.93
N PRO A 18 29.77 -19.85 48.50
CA PRO A 18 30.62 -18.86 47.84
C PRO A 18 30.13 -18.52 46.41
N PRO A 19 30.46 -17.32 45.89
CA PRO A 19 30.00 -16.89 44.56
C PRO A 19 30.50 -17.87 43.50
N VAL A 20 29.57 -18.38 42.69
CA VAL A 20 29.92 -19.06 41.45
C VAL A 20 30.42 -17.98 40.48
N PRO A 21 31.63 -18.12 39.92
CA PRO A 21 32.15 -17.15 38.98
C PRO A 21 31.31 -17.19 37.71
N ILE A 22 30.72 -16.06 37.33
CA ILE A 22 30.19 -15.84 35.98
C ILE A 22 31.38 -16.03 35.03
N SER A 23 31.44 -17.15 34.32
CA SER A 23 32.54 -17.43 33.38
C SER A 23 32.52 -16.38 32.28
N ALA A 24 33.68 -15.84 31.90
CA ALA A 24 33.78 -14.86 30.80
C ALA A 24 33.22 -15.43 29.49
N GLU A 25 33.43 -16.73 29.26
CA GLU A 25 32.86 -17.48 28.13
C GLU A 25 31.32 -17.45 28.14
N GLY A 26 30.70 -17.33 29.32
CA GLY A 26 29.25 -17.28 29.44
C GLY A 26 28.65 -15.92 29.11
N ILE A 27 29.41 -14.84 29.27
CA ILE A 27 29.00 -13.48 28.92
C ILE A 27 29.05 -13.29 27.39
N ASP A 28 30.08 -13.84 26.75
CA ASP A 28 30.26 -13.75 25.30
C ASP A 28 29.13 -14.51 24.56
N ASP A 29 28.77 -15.73 25.01
CA ASP A 29 27.66 -16.51 24.44
C ASP A 29 26.29 -15.81 24.56
N GLU A 30 26.05 -15.10 25.67
CA GLU A 30 24.79 -14.39 25.92
C GLU A 30 24.70 -13.10 25.10
N LEU A 31 25.79 -12.36 24.93
CA LEU A 31 25.84 -11.18 24.07
C LEU A 31 25.72 -11.56 22.59
N ASP A 32 26.36 -12.66 22.17
CA ASP A 32 26.22 -13.19 20.82
C ASP A 32 24.78 -13.62 20.53
N GLN A 33 24.10 -14.24 21.51
CA GLN A 33 22.68 -14.59 21.38
C GLN A 33 21.79 -13.35 21.28
N VAL A 34 21.98 -12.34 22.14
CA VAL A 34 21.22 -11.08 22.11
C VAL A 34 21.42 -10.32 20.81
N ILE A 35 22.66 -10.23 20.31
CA ILE A 35 22.97 -9.56 19.04
C ILE A 35 22.40 -10.35 17.86
N THR A 36 22.46 -11.69 17.89
CA THR A 36 21.89 -12.54 16.84
C THR A 36 20.37 -12.42 16.79
N GLU A 37 19.70 -12.45 17.93
CA GLU A 37 18.24 -12.28 18.03
C GLU A 37 17.82 -10.83 17.70
N SER A 38 18.60 -9.83 18.11
CA SER A 38 18.37 -8.40 17.81
C SER A 38 18.55 -8.10 16.32
N ASN A 39 19.63 -8.55 15.68
CA ASN A 39 19.87 -8.33 14.25
C ASN A 39 18.83 -9.08 13.39
N ALA A 40 18.39 -10.26 13.83
CA ALA A 40 17.30 -10.98 13.18
C ALA A 40 15.94 -10.30 13.35
N GLN A 41 15.72 -9.51 14.41
CA GLN A 41 14.52 -8.69 14.59
C GLN A 41 14.61 -7.36 13.83
N ASP A 42 15.76 -6.70 13.84
CA ASP A 42 16.01 -5.41 13.17
C ASP A 42 15.89 -5.54 11.63
N VAL A 43 16.41 -6.61 11.04
CA VAL A 43 16.22 -6.91 9.59
C VAL A 43 14.77 -7.22 9.24
N ARG A 44 14.03 -7.83 10.18
CA ARG A 44 12.59 -8.10 10.06
C ARG A 44 11.73 -6.89 10.41
N LEU A 45 12.32 -5.78 10.86
CA LEU A 45 11.68 -4.50 11.13
C LEU A 45 11.97 -3.56 9.95
N ASP A 46 13.20 -3.47 9.47
CA ASP A 46 13.62 -2.56 8.39
C ASP A 46 12.99 -2.88 7.00
N THR A 47 12.71 -4.15 6.70
CA THR A 47 12.03 -4.56 5.46
C THR A 47 10.53 -4.85 5.61
N LEU A 48 10.03 -4.94 6.85
CA LEU A 48 8.63 -5.28 7.17
C LEU A 48 7.86 -4.09 7.77
N ASP A 49 8.52 -3.07 8.34
CA ASP A 49 7.88 -1.95 9.05
C ASP A 49 7.44 -0.80 8.16
N ALA A 50 7.91 -0.74 6.92
CA ALA A 50 7.18 -0.01 5.88
C ALA A 50 5.78 -0.64 5.63
N PHE A 51 5.56 -1.87 6.12
CA PHE A 51 4.35 -2.68 5.95
C PHE A 51 3.63 -3.00 7.27
N THR A 52 4.16 -2.69 8.46
CA THR A 52 3.49 -2.97 9.76
C THR A 52 2.34 -2.01 10.07
N HIS A 53 2.12 -0.99 9.24
CA HIS A 53 0.87 -0.23 9.20
C HIS A 53 -0.19 -0.85 8.28
N LEU A 54 0.15 -1.88 7.51
CA LEU A 54 -0.81 -2.76 6.85
C LEU A 54 -1.05 -3.95 7.80
N PRO A 55 -2.29 -4.25 8.20
CA PRO A 55 -2.56 -5.29 9.19
C PRO A 55 -2.10 -6.63 8.64
N VAL A 56 -1.00 -7.15 9.19
CA VAL A 56 -0.44 -8.48 8.90
C VAL A 56 -1.25 -9.60 9.57
N ASP A 57 -2.54 -9.39 9.84
CA ASP A 57 -3.43 -10.52 10.12
C ASP A 57 -3.59 -11.30 8.80
N ALA A 58 -3.33 -12.59 8.85
CA ALA A 58 -2.94 -13.44 7.73
C ALA A 58 -4.05 -13.72 6.69
N THR A 59 -5.02 -12.81 6.52
CA THR A 59 -6.20 -12.95 5.66
C THR A 59 -6.30 -11.89 4.55
N ILE A 60 -5.48 -10.83 4.57
CA ILE A 60 -5.25 -10.05 3.35
C ILE A 60 -4.33 -10.87 2.44
N ALA A 61 -4.87 -11.94 1.87
CA ALA A 61 -4.16 -12.79 0.92
C ALA A 61 -3.62 -11.90 -0.20
N ALA A 62 -2.33 -12.02 -0.51
CA ALA A 62 -1.74 -11.41 -1.69
C ALA A 62 -2.39 -12.05 -2.94
N THR A 63 -3.49 -11.46 -3.38
CA THR A 63 -4.25 -11.89 -4.54
C THR A 63 -3.88 -11.01 -5.73
N ASP A 64 -3.75 -11.65 -6.89
CA ASP A 64 -3.40 -10.95 -8.12
C ASP A 64 -4.42 -9.86 -8.43
N THR A 65 -3.98 -8.71 -8.96
CA THR A 65 -4.85 -7.60 -9.42
C THR A 65 -5.66 -6.84 -8.34
N HIS A 66 -5.33 -7.00 -7.06
CA HIS A 66 -6.00 -6.30 -5.96
C HIS A 66 -5.19 -5.14 -5.37
N ILE A 67 -5.87 -4.26 -4.65
CA ILE A 67 -5.27 -3.17 -3.86
C ILE A 67 -5.72 -3.26 -2.40
N ILE A 68 -4.95 -2.66 -1.49
CA ILE A 68 -5.35 -2.54 -0.08
C ILE A 68 -6.08 -1.22 0.12
N VAL A 69 -7.34 -1.28 0.55
CA VAL A 69 -8.19 -0.10 0.76
C VAL A 69 -8.55 -0.01 2.23
N ALA A 70 -8.34 1.16 2.84
CA ALA A 70 -8.84 1.43 4.18
C ALA A 70 -10.27 1.97 4.11
N ASP A 71 -11.17 1.43 4.93
CA ASP A 71 -12.58 1.85 4.98
C ASP A 71 -12.91 2.75 6.19
N GLY A 72 -11.88 3.10 6.98
CA GLY A 72 -11.99 3.89 8.20
C GLY A 72 -12.06 3.07 9.49
N THR A 73 -12.22 1.74 9.40
CA THR A 73 -12.16 0.81 10.53
C THR A 73 -11.10 -0.26 10.33
N ASP A 74 -11.04 -0.83 9.13
CA ASP A 74 -10.16 -1.94 8.76
C ASP A 74 -9.48 -1.69 7.40
N PHE A 75 -8.65 -2.65 6.98
CA PHE A 75 -8.06 -2.68 5.64
C PHE A 75 -8.55 -3.92 4.89
N ASP A 76 -9.06 -3.71 3.69
CA ASP A 76 -9.59 -4.76 2.83
C ASP A 76 -8.71 -5.02 1.62
N ASN A 77 -8.68 -6.28 1.19
CA ASN A 77 -8.12 -6.69 -0.09
C ASN A 77 -9.19 -6.58 -1.18
N VAL A 78 -9.11 -5.56 -2.03
CA VAL A 78 -10.18 -5.23 -2.99
C VAL A 78 -9.71 -5.43 -4.42
N ALA A 79 -10.46 -6.24 -5.18
CA ALA A 79 -10.22 -6.45 -6.61
C ALA A 79 -10.52 -5.16 -7.40
N VAL A 80 -9.59 -4.71 -8.23
CA VAL A 80 -9.89 -3.63 -9.19
C VAL A 80 -10.60 -4.25 -10.40
N SER A 81 -11.91 -4.05 -10.48
CA SER A 81 -12.77 -4.64 -11.52
C SER A 81 -13.92 -3.73 -11.95
N GLY A 82 -14.56 -4.05 -13.08
CA GLY A 82 -15.63 -3.27 -13.67
C GLY A 82 -15.11 -2.27 -14.70
N ASP A 83 -15.25 -0.97 -14.41
CA ASP A 83 -14.84 0.13 -15.30
C ASP A 83 -13.31 0.21 -15.49
N ALA A 84 -12.54 -0.33 -14.55
CA ALA A 84 -11.09 -0.42 -14.62
C ALA A 84 -10.61 -1.83 -14.27
N THR A 85 -9.45 -2.21 -14.79
CA THR A 85 -8.79 -3.51 -14.53
C THR A 85 -7.32 -3.28 -14.24
N LEU A 86 -6.83 -3.87 -13.15
CA LEU A 86 -5.41 -3.93 -12.82
C LEU A 86 -4.82 -5.26 -13.28
N THR A 87 -3.58 -5.29 -13.74
CA THR A 87 -2.85 -6.53 -14.07
C THR A 87 -1.69 -6.74 -13.10
N ASN A 88 -1.20 -7.98 -12.99
CA ASN A 88 -0.01 -8.28 -12.16
C ASN A 88 1.29 -7.62 -12.65
N ALA A 89 1.29 -7.01 -13.83
CA ALA A 89 2.39 -6.18 -14.31
C ALA A 89 2.31 -4.72 -13.80
N GLY A 90 1.33 -4.40 -12.95
CA GLY A 90 1.09 -3.04 -12.44
C GLY A 90 0.40 -2.11 -13.44
N VAL A 91 -0.11 -2.63 -14.56
CA VAL A 91 -0.84 -1.83 -15.56
C VAL A 91 -2.30 -1.68 -15.13
N LEU A 92 -2.76 -0.45 -14.93
CA LEU A 92 -4.16 -0.09 -14.73
C LEU A 92 -4.76 0.39 -16.05
N THR A 93 -5.78 -0.31 -16.55
CA THR A 93 -6.48 0.03 -17.79
C THR A 93 -7.93 0.36 -17.48
N ILE A 94 -8.50 1.36 -18.17
CA ILE A 94 -9.93 1.66 -18.15
C ILE A 94 -10.59 0.95 -19.33
N ALA A 95 -11.73 0.30 -19.10
CA ALA A 95 -12.47 -0.39 -20.15
C ALA A 95 -13.02 0.59 -21.20
N SER A 96 -13.23 0.10 -22.42
CA SER A 96 -13.91 0.90 -23.46
C SER A 96 -15.25 1.38 -22.94
N ASP A 97 -15.60 2.63 -23.24
CA ASP A 97 -16.88 3.25 -22.91
C ASP A 97 -17.19 3.34 -21.39
N ALA A 98 -16.26 2.94 -20.52
CA ALA A 98 -16.42 3.05 -19.07
C ALA A 98 -16.50 4.52 -18.63
N VAL A 99 -15.81 5.43 -19.32
CA VAL A 99 -15.90 6.88 -19.08
C VAL A 99 -16.90 7.48 -20.08
N THR A 100 -18.16 7.55 -19.67
CA THR A 100 -19.23 8.17 -20.46
C THR A 100 -19.23 9.70 -20.35
N GLY A 101 -19.89 10.39 -21.29
CA GLY A 101 -20.08 11.84 -21.24
C GLY A 101 -20.74 12.38 -19.96
N ALA A 102 -21.52 11.58 -19.22
CA ALA A 102 -22.07 11.98 -17.93
C ALA A 102 -21.05 11.96 -16.77
N LYS A 103 -19.94 11.23 -16.93
CA LYS A 103 -18.86 11.11 -15.93
C LYS A 103 -17.81 12.21 -16.07
N ILE A 104 -17.82 12.94 -17.18
CA ILE A 104 -16.87 14.02 -17.49
C ILE A 104 -17.65 15.29 -17.77
N ASN A 105 -17.28 16.41 -17.14
CA ASN A 105 -17.81 17.69 -17.59
C ASN A 105 -17.10 18.08 -18.88
N PHE A 106 -17.63 17.63 -20.02
CA PHE A 106 -16.98 17.81 -21.31
C PHE A 106 -17.01 19.26 -21.80
N ILE A 107 -17.98 20.06 -21.33
CA ILE A 107 -18.12 21.48 -21.67
C ILE A 107 -17.98 22.27 -20.37
N ASP A 108 -16.79 22.82 -20.14
CA ASP A 108 -16.62 23.92 -19.18
C ASP A 108 -17.51 25.10 -19.64
N ASP A 109 -18.08 25.84 -18.69
CA ASP A 109 -18.94 27.03 -18.93
C ASP A 109 -18.25 28.09 -19.83
N SER A 110 -16.94 27.93 -20.02
CA SER A 110 -16.01 28.71 -20.85
C SER A 110 -16.18 28.53 -22.38
N VAL A 111 -16.68 27.39 -22.88
CA VAL A 111 -16.98 27.25 -24.33
C VAL A 111 -18.37 27.84 -24.58
N ALA A 112 -18.43 29.17 -24.49
CA ALA A 112 -19.63 29.95 -24.64
C ALA A 112 -20.32 29.60 -25.97
N THR A 113 -21.40 28.83 -25.88
CA THR A 113 -22.52 28.88 -26.82
C THR A 113 -23.07 30.30 -26.79
N THR A 114 -22.38 31.22 -27.45
CA THR A 114 -22.89 32.55 -27.75
C THR A 114 -23.84 32.44 -28.93
N ASP A 115 -24.77 33.37 -29.10
CA ASP A 115 -25.77 33.33 -30.18
C ASP A 115 -25.18 33.26 -31.60
N THR A 116 -23.87 33.46 -31.75
CA THR A 116 -23.13 33.42 -33.03
C THR A 116 -22.28 32.15 -33.22
N HIS A 117 -22.16 31.28 -32.21
CA HIS A 117 -21.31 30.10 -32.24
C HIS A 117 -22.08 28.84 -31.85
N ILE A 118 -22.09 27.86 -32.76
CA ILE A 118 -22.63 26.51 -32.50
C ILE A 118 -21.44 25.58 -32.23
N LEU A 119 -21.51 24.82 -31.14
CA LEU A 119 -20.60 23.69 -30.91
C LEU A 119 -21.16 22.50 -31.70
N VAL A 120 -20.36 22.00 -32.64
CA VAL A 120 -20.68 20.79 -33.39
C VAL A 120 -19.66 19.70 -33.02
N SER A 121 -20.13 18.46 -32.85
CA SER A 121 -19.27 17.29 -32.69
C SER A 121 -19.33 16.44 -33.96
N ASP A 122 -18.19 16.01 -34.48
CA ASP A 122 -18.13 15.08 -35.62
C ASP A 122 -17.99 13.60 -35.21
N GLY A 123 -18.07 13.34 -33.90
CA GLY A 123 -17.86 12.01 -33.31
C GLY A 123 -16.41 11.72 -32.93
N SER A 124 -15.46 12.59 -33.29
CA SER A 124 -14.03 12.49 -32.99
C SER A 124 -13.56 13.72 -32.23
N ASP A 125 -13.93 14.90 -32.72
CA ASP A 125 -13.51 16.20 -32.18
C ASP A 125 -14.71 17.15 -32.00
N PHE A 126 -14.50 18.20 -31.19
CA PHE A 126 -15.41 19.32 -31.05
C PHE A 126 -14.77 20.57 -31.66
N GLY A 127 -15.47 21.20 -32.59
CA GLY A 127 -15.00 22.41 -33.27
C GLY A 127 -16.04 23.54 -33.18
N ASN A 128 -15.57 24.78 -33.31
CA ASN A 128 -16.48 25.88 -33.62
C ASN A 128 -16.72 25.92 -35.13
N VAL A 129 -17.95 26.25 -35.51
CA VAL A 129 -18.26 26.70 -36.86
C VAL A 129 -18.80 28.11 -36.73
N ALA A 130 -18.19 29.05 -37.44
CA ALA A 130 -18.78 30.38 -37.58
C ALA A 130 -20.10 30.24 -38.37
N VAL A 131 -21.22 30.66 -37.76
CA VAL A 131 -22.48 30.74 -38.50
C VAL A 131 -22.36 31.89 -39.50
N SER A 132 -22.15 31.57 -40.77
CA SER A 132 -22.17 32.56 -41.85
C SER A 132 -23.57 32.60 -42.48
N GLY A 133 -24.29 33.69 -42.25
CA GLY A 133 -25.64 33.99 -42.75
C GLY A 133 -26.23 35.16 -41.96
N ASP A 134 -26.95 36.08 -42.62
CA ASP A 134 -27.73 37.12 -41.93
C ASP A 134 -28.88 36.45 -41.15
N ALA A 135 -29.10 36.89 -39.92
CA ALA A 135 -30.00 36.24 -38.95
C ALA A 135 -31.48 36.29 -39.37
#